data_AF-A0A382VW46-F1
#
_entry.id   AF-A0A382VW46-F1
#
_cell.length_a   1.000
_cell.length_b   1.000
_cell.length_c   1.000
_cell.angle_alpha   90.00
_cell.angle_beta   90.00
_cell.angle_gamma   90.00
#
_symmetry.space_group_name_H-M   'P 1'
#
loop_
_entity.id
_entity.type
_entity.pdbx_description
1 polymer ?
#
loop_
_entity_poly.entity_id
_entity_poly.type
_entity_poly.pdbx_seq_one_letter_code
_entity_poly.pdbx_strand_id
1 'polypeptide(L)'
;MKITVSLVYAVIVLSGIILIPNAFAENVPDWVKNTAGWWATDAISETEFVNAIEYLVKENIIQVNVSQTSETSQGVPDWVKNTAGWWAEDAISETEFVNAVAYLVKVGIIIIETNENEKHPNQNPMELLNDLSFLKHIVIPDNQSKHFINSDGFRSPEISENKPSNTFRVFIVGGSTTYGAGVNDANTIPSLLQKKIDEKNYAQTIEVINAGFQGARSIEEVKLVKEKLLDFAPDIIIVYDGY
;
A
#
# COMPACT_ATOMS: atom_id res chain seq x y z
N MET A 1 -30.92 -23.85 10.74
CA MET A 1 -31.51 -22.95 11.75
C MET A 1 -30.50 -22.05 12.48
N LYS A 2 -29.18 -22.26 12.35
CA LYS A 2 -28.16 -21.37 12.95
C LYS A 2 -27.84 -20.13 12.10
N ILE A 3 -27.81 -20.27 10.77
CA ILE A 3 -27.48 -19.18 9.82
C ILE A 3 -28.52 -18.05 9.87
N THR A 4 -29.81 -18.38 9.89
CA THR A 4 -30.89 -17.38 9.96
C THR A 4 -30.93 -16.60 11.27
N VAL A 5 -30.51 -17.20 12.38
CA VAL A 5 -30.49 -16.52 13.70
C VAL A 5 -29.28 -15.57 13.80
N SER A 6 -28.11 -15.96 13.29
CA SER A 6 -26.93 -15.07 13.21
C SER A 6 -27.16 -13.87 12.29
N LEU A 7 -27.83 -14.06 11.15
CA LEU A 7 -28.13 -12.99 10.19
C LEU A 7 -29.13 -11.98 10.78
N VAL A 8 -30.12 -12.46 11.54
CA VAL A 8 -31.08 -11.60 12.26
C VAL A 8 -30.40 -10.83 13.39
N TYR A 9 -29.47 -11.44 14.15
CA TYR A 9 -28.71 -10.73 15.18
C TYR A 9 -27.80 -9.64 14.60
N ALA A 10 -27.11 -9.93 13.50
CA ALA A 10 -26.26 -8.95 12.80
C ALA A 10 -27.07 -7.74 12.31
N VAL A 11 -28.24 -7.98 11.69
CA VAL A 11 -29.15 -6.91 11.23
C VAL A 11 -29.71 -6.08 12.40
N ILE A 12 -29.98 -6.69 13.55
CA ILE A 12 -30.46 -5.98 14.76
C ILE A 12 -29.33 -5.14 15.39
N VAL A 13 -28.10 -5.65 15.44
CA VAL A 13 -26.94 -4.86 15.91
C VAL A 13 -26.67 -3.69 14.97
N LEU A 14 -26.71 -3.90 13.64
CA LEU A 14 -26.57 -2.81 12.66
C LEU A 14 -27.68 -1.76 12.75
N SER A 15 -28.94 -2.16 12.90
CA SER A 15 -30.07 -1.21 12.99
C SER A 15 -30.16 -0.45 14.31
N GLY A 16 -29.59 -1.00 15.41
CA GLY A 16 -29.52 -0.33 16.71
C GLY A 16 -28.39 0.71 16.84
N ILE A 17 -27.40 0.70 15.95
CA ILE A 17 -26.22 1.58 15.98
C ILE A 17 -26.47 2.94 15.27
N ILE A 18 -27.57 3.08 14.52
CA ILE A 18 -27.82 4.22 13.61
C ILE A 18 -28.51 5.44 14.28
N LEU A 19 -28.02 5.94 15.42
CA LEU A 19 -28.61 7.18 15.96
C LEU A 19 -27.67 8.37 16.17
N ILE A 20 -26.34 8.23 16.07
CA ILE A 20 -25.42 9.38 15.95
C ILE A 20 -24.15 8.91 15.21
N PRO A 21 -23.77 9.49 14.05
CA PRO A 21 -22.47 9.20 13.43
C PRO A 21 -21.36 9.65 14.39
N ASN A 22 -20.55 8.70 14.86
CA ASN A 22 -19.42 8.98 15.76
C ASN A 22 -18.09 9.03 15.01
N ALA A 23 -18.11 8.79 13.69
CA ALA A 23 -16.96 8.84 12.83
C ALA A 23 -17.34 9.41 11.47
N PHE A 24 -16.36 10.05 10.86
CA PHE A 24 -16.43 10.59 9.50
C PHE A 24 -15.22 10.08 8.75
N ALA A 25 -15.43 9.65 7.51
CA ALA A 25 -14.37 9.47 6.54
C ALA A 25 -14.69 10.36 5.35
N GLU A 26 -13.70 11.08 4.86
CA GLU A 26 -13.81 11.87 3.65
C GLU A 26 -13.01 11.15 2.56
N ASN A 27 -13.71 10.47 1.66
CA ASN A 27 -13.14 9.72 0.52
C ASN A 27 -12.24 8.54 0.94
N VAL A 28 -12.82 7.45 1.48
CA VAL A 28 -12.05 6.23 1.74
C VAL A 28 -11.50 5.69 0.40
N PRO A 29 -10.18 5.48 0.24
CA PRO A 29 -9.62 5.04 -1.03
C PRO A 29 -10.13 3.65 -1.47
N ASP A 30 -10.33 3.45 -2.78
CA ASP A 30 -10.84 2.19 -3.36
C ASP A 30 -10.02 0.94 -2.95
N TRP A 31 -8.71 1.08 -2.71
CA TRP A 31 -7.87 -0.04 -2.28
C TRP A 31 -8.30 -0.60 -0.91
N VAL A 32 -8.92 0.21 -0.06
CA VAL A 32 -9.44 -0.20 1.25
C VAL A 32 -10.61 -1.15 1.08
N LYS A 33 -11.47 -0.87 0.09
CA LYS A 33 -12.62 -1.72 -0.25
C LYS A 33 -12.17 -3.09 -0.77
N ASN A 34 -11.09 -3.13 -1.55
CA ASN A 34 -10.45 -4.39 -1.95
C ASN A 34 -9.91 -5.17 -0.75
N THR A 35 -9.28 -4.47 0.19
CA THR A 35 -8.73 -5.08 1.42
C THR A 35 -9.86 -5.70 2.27
N ALA A 36 -10.99 -5.01 2.40
CA ALA A 36 -12.19 -5.53 3.06
C ALA A 36 -12.74 -6.79 2.36
N GLY A 37 -12.78 -6.81 1.03
CA GLY A 37 -13.20 -7.98 0.25
C GLY A 37 -12.23 -9.17 0.38
N TRP A 38 -10.92 -8.91 0.39
CA TRP A 38 -9.91 -9.96 0.59
C TRP A 38 -10.01 -10.57 1.98
N TRP A 39 -10.25 -9.76 3.01
CA TRP A 39 -10.43 -10.31 4.35
C TRP A 39 -11.72 -11.12 4.44
N ALA A 40 -12.82 -10.65 3.85
CA ALA A 40 -14.09 -11.37 3.82
C ALA A 40 -14.01 -12.75 3.15
N THR A 41 -13.10 -12.91 2.19
CA THR A 41 -12.87 -14.14 1.41
C THR A 41 -11.70 -14.99 1.90
N ASP A 42 -11.15 -14.70 3.09
CA ASP A 42 -9.98 -15.39 3.67
C ASP A 42 -8.69 -15.27 2.83
N ALA A 43 -8.62 -14.30 1.92
CA ALA A 43 -7.45 -14.04 1.10
C ALA A 43 -6.35 -13.26 1.85
N ILE A 44 -6.72 -12.54 2.90
CA ILE A 44 -5.79 -11.94 3.88
C ILE A 44 -6.22 -12.30 5.31
N SER A 45 -5.26 -12.30 6.23
CA SER A 45 -5.44 -12.59 7.65
C SER A 45 -6.12 -11.44 8.42
N GLU A 46 -6.66 -11.75 9.60
CA GLU A 46 -7.17 -10.75 10.54
C GLU A 46 -6.11 -9.70 10.90
N THR A 47 -4.87 -10.11 11.13
CA THR A 47 -3.76 -9.18 11.42
C THR A 47 -3.54 -8.20 10.28
N GLU A 48 -3.53 -8.67 9.02
CA GLU A 48 -3.37 -7.80 7.84
C GLU A 48 -4.54 -6.81 7.71
N PHE A 49 -5.76 -7.26 7.97
CA PHE A 49 -6.94 -6.39 7.97
C PHE A 49 -6.87 -5.34 9.10
N VAL A 50 -6.54 -5.75 10.32
CA VAL A 50 -6.39 -4.85 11.48
C VAL A 50 -5.31 -3.80 11.23
N ASN A 51 -4.16 -4.20 10.67
CA ASN A 51 -3.09 -3.26 10.29
C ASN A 51 -3.55 -2.24 9.23
N ALA A 52 -4.38 -2.67 8.28
CA ALA A 52 -4.95 -1.75 7.29
C ALA A 52 -5.91 -0.74 7.96
N ILE A 53 -6.78 -1.18 8.88
CA ILE A 53 -7.64 -0.27 9.65
C ILE A 53 -6.81 0.69 10.53
N GLU A 54 -5.76 0.17 11.17
CA GLU A 54 -4.84 0.95 11.98
C GLU A 54 -4.20 2.07 11.15
N TYR A 55 -3.75 1.76 9.93
CA TYR A 55 -3.24 2.74 8.99
C TYR A 55 -4.27 3.83 8.65
N LEU A 56 -5.52 3.46 8.36
CA LEU A 56 -6.56 4.44 8.00
C LEU A 56 -6.89 5.41 9.13
N VAL A 57 -6.83 4.93 10.37
CA VAL A 57 -7.03 5.79 11.54
C VAL A 57 -5.80 6.66 11.79
N LYS A 58 -4.57 6.10 11.68
CA LYS A 58 -3.32 6.85 11.84
C LYS A 58 -3.18 7.98 10.80
N GLU A 59 -3.55 7.71 9.56
CA GLU A 59 -3.53 8.69 8.45
C GLU A 59 -4.74 9.63 8.47
N ASN A 60 -5.59 9.57 9.49
CA ASN A 60 -6.77 10.42 9.65
C ASN A 60 -7.78 10.31 8.48
N ILE A 61 -7.72 9.20 7.72
CA ILE A 61 -8.67 8.84 6.66
C ILE A 61 -10.00 8.43 7.29
N ILE A 62 -9.93 7.68 8.40
CA ILE A 62 -11.07 7.37 9.28
C ILE A 62 -10.88 8.13 10.58
N GLN A 63 -11.75 9.11 10.84
CA GLN A 63 -11.71 9.89 12.07
C GLN A 63 -12.53 9.21 13.15
N VAL A 64 -11.85 8.76 14.21
CA VAL A 64 -12.48 8.13 15.38
C VAL A 64 -12.12 8.92 16.62
N ASN A 65 -13.13 9.35 17.38
CA ASN A 65 -12.93 9.92 18.71
C ASN A 65 -12.61 8.79 19.69
N VAL A 66 -11.35 8.37 19.76
CA VAL A 66 -10.91 7.31 20.68
C VAL A 66 -10.54 7.94 22.02
N SER A 67 -11.28 7.61 23.08
CA SER A 67 -10.72 7.65 24.43
C SER A 67 -10.12 6.28 24.70
N GLN A 68 -8.85 6.25 25.10
CA GLN A 68 -8.07 5.04 25.36
C GLN A 68 -8.94 3.94 26.00
N THR A 69 -9.06 2.79 25.33
CA THR A 69 -9.72 1.61 25.89
C THR A 69 -8.76 0.43 25.89
N SER A 70 -8.82 -0.32 27.00
CA SER A 70 -7.93 -1.43 27.34
C SER A 70 -8.36 -2.75 26.70
N GLU A 71 -7.40 -3.68 26.65
CA GLU A 71 -7.43 -4.99 26.02
C GLU A 71 -8.72 -5.80 26.23
N THR A 72 -9.23 -6.37 25.12
CA THR A 72 -9.98 -7.62 25.15
C THR A 72 -9.21 -8.70 24.39
N SER A 73 -8.99 -9.86 25.01
CA SER A 73 -8.20 -10.97 24.44
C SER A 73 -8.97 -11.85 23.43
N GLN A 74 -10.10 -11.36 22.91
CA GLN A 74 -10.90 -12.08 21.94
C GLN A 74 -10.74 -11.37 20.60
N GLY A 75 -10.15 -12.06 19.62
CA GLY A 75 -9.93 -11.55 18.26
C GLY A 75 -11.21 -11.02 17.60
N VAL A 76 -11.05 -10.46 16.40
CA VAL A 76 -12.13 -9.75 15.71
C VAL A 76 -13.31 -10.71 15.45
N PRO A 77 -14.53 -10.41 15.94
CA PRO A 77 -15.67 -11.31 15.74
C PRO A 77 -16.05 -11.48 14.27
N ASP A 78 -16.48 -12.69 13.88
CA ASP A 78 -16.90 -13.03 12.50
C ASP A 78 -17.94 -12.07 11.90
N TRP A 79 -18.78 -11.42 12.71
CA TRP A 79 -19.77 -10.47 12.20
C TRP A 79 -19.12 -9.26 11.54
N VAL A 80 -17.92 -8.87 11.98
CA VAL A 80 -17.14 -7.77 11.39
C VAL A 80 -16.66 -8.14 9.99
N LYS A 81 -16.27 -9.41 9.79
CA LYS A 81 -15.87 -9.95 8.50
C LYS A 81 -17.01 -9.91 7.49
N ASN A 82 -18.24 -10.19 7.94
CA ASN A 82 -19.44 -10.04 7.11
C ASN A 82 -19.69 -8.57 6.74
N THR A 83 -19.47 -7.63 7.66
CA THR A 83 -19.60 -6.19 7.38
C THR A 83 -18.58 -5.71 6.35
N ALA A 84 -17.33 -6.18 6.44
CA ALA A 84 -16.30 -5.91 5.44
C ALA A 84 -16.68 -6.46 4.05
N GLY A 85 -17.22 -7.68 3.99
CA GLY A 85 -17.72 -8.28 2.75
C GLY A 85 -18.89 -7.50 2.15
N TRP A 86 -19.88 -7.12 2.97
CA TRP A 86 -21.02 -6.34 2.50
C TRP A 86 -20.61 -4.97 1.97
N TRP A 87 -19.60 -4.34 2.55
CA TRP A 87 -19.09 -3.09 2.01
C TRP A 87 -18.36 -3.30 0.68
N ALA A 88 -17.56 -4.36 0.57
CA ALA A 88 -16.88 -4.71 -0.69
C ALA A 88 -17.86 -5.01 -1.85
N GLU A 89 -19.03 -5.56 -1.53
CA GLU A 89 -20.10 -5.88 -2.48
C GLU A 89 -21.13 -4.75 -2.68
N ASP A 90 -20.87 -3.54 -2.16
CA ASP A 90 -21.81 -2.39 -2.22
C ASP A 90 -23.18 -2.64 -1.56
N ALA A 91 -23.27 -3.64 -0.69
CA ALA A 91 -24.48 -3.97 0.07
C ALA A 91 -24.70 -3.05 1.28
N ILE A 92 -23.64 -2.38 1.76
CA ILE A 92 -23.71 -1.27 2.73
C ILE A 92 -22.88 -0.08 2.23
N SER A 93 -23.25 1.12 2.65
CA SER A 93 -22.56 2.37 2.32
C SER A 93 -21.22 2.52 3.06
N GLU A 94 -20.34 3.36 2.52
CA GLU A 94 -19.09 3.77 3.18
C GLU A 94 -19.32 4.31 4.60
N THR A 95 -20.34 5.14 4.79
CA THR A 95 -20.73 5.66 6.10
C THR A 95 -21.07 4.54 7.09
N GLU A 96 -21.79 3.51 6.65
CA GLU A 96 -22.15 2.36 7.49
C GLU A 96 -20.91 1.55 7.87
N PHE A 97 -20.00 1.32 6.92
CA PHE A 97 -18.74 0.64 7.18
C PHE A 97 -17.83 1.41 8.14
N VAL A 98 -17.64 2.71 7.92
CA VAL A 98 -16.81 3.59 8.76
C VAL A 98 -17.36 3.66 10.19
N ASN A 99 -18.68 3.73 10.36
CA ASN A 99 -19.29 3.69 11.68
C ASN A 99 -19.11 2.32 12.38
N ALA A 100 -19.12 1.22 11.62
CA ALA A 100 -18.83 -0.10 12.17
C ALA A 100 -17.37 -0.20 12.64
N VAL A 101 -16.40 0.25 11.84
CA VAL A 101 -14.98 0.33 12.22
C VAL A 101 -14.79 1.21 13.46
N ALA A 102 -15.42 2.38 13.48
CA ALA A 102 -15.36 3.29 14.62
C ALA A 102 -15.90 2.68 15.91
N TYR A 103 -16.99 1.93 15.81
CA TYR A 103 -17.54 1.19 16.94
C TYR A 103 -16.55 0.15 17.46
N LEU A 104 -15.91 -0.62 16.57
CA LEU A 104 -14.94 -1.67 16.93
C LEU A 104 -13.72 -1.13 17.66
N VAL A 105 -13.20 0.01 17.19
CA VAL A 105 -12.13 0.74 17.88
C VAL A 105 -12.60 1.25 19.23
N LYS A 106 -13.80 1.84 19.29
CA LYS A 106 -14.39 2.39 20.53
C LYS A 106 -14.60 1.35 21.63
N VAL A 107 -14.98 0.12 21.26
CA VAL A 107 -15.21 -0.96 22.22
C VAL A 107 -13.97 -1.82 22.50
N GLY A 108 -12.81 -1.47 21.92
CA GLY A 108 -11.54 -2.15 22.17
C GLY A 108 -11.39 -3.52 21.48
N ILE A 109 -12.22 -3.82 20.47
CA ILE A 109 -12.07 -5.02 19.64
C ILE A 109 -10.92 -4.84 18.64
N ILE A 110 -10.80 -3.65 18.07
CA ILE A 110 -9.63 -3.23 17.29
C ILE A 110 -8.79 -2.31 18.16
N ILE A 111 -7.58 -2.74 18.49
CA ILE A 111 -6.62 -1.97 19.27
C ILE A 111 -5.75 -1.18 18.29
N ILE A 112 -5.65 0.12 18.51
CA ILE A 112 -4.81 1.01 17.71
C ILE A 112 -3.74 1.55 18.66
N GLU A 113 -2.49 1.17 18.45
CA GLU A 113 -1.37 1.74 19.19
C GLU A 113 -1.07 3.13 18.62
N THR A 114 -1.73 4.15 19.17
CA THR A 114 -1.40 5.55 18.88
C THR A 114 -0.15 5.93 19.67
N ASN A 115 1.03 5.65 19.12
CA ASN A 115 2.26 6.25 19.61
C ASN A 115 2.27 7.73 19.22
N GLU A 116 1.79 8.62 20.11
CA GLU A 116 1.80 10.08 19.91
C GLU A 116 3.20 10.66 19.61
N ASN A 117 4.25 9.85 19.77
CA ASN A 117 5.66 10.22 19.56
C ASN A 117 6.23 9.84 18.19
N GLU A 118 5.53 9.06 17.35
CA GLU A 118 5.94 8.82 15.96
C GLU A 118 5.30 9.86 15.05
N LYS A 119 5.87 11.06 15.03
CA LYS A 119 5.69 11.98 13.91
C LYS A 119 6.40 11.42 12.68
N HIS A 120 5.81 10.43 12.03
CA HIS A 120 5.97 10.36 10.58
C HIS A 120 5.42 11.68 10.02
N PRO A 121 6.14 12.38 9.11
CA PRO A 121 5.57 13.55 8.48
C PRO A 121 4.29 13.07 7.81
N ASN A 122 3.17 13.50 8.40
CA ASN A 122 1.81 13.27 7.96
C ASN A 122 1.69 13.95 6.59
N GLN A 123 2.18 13.28 5.55
CA GLN A 123 2.08 13.74 4.18
C GLN A 123 0.80 13.13 3.66
N ASN A 124 -0.30 13.87 3.79
CA ASN A 124 -1.48 13.60 2.99
C ASN A 124 -1.00 13.33 1.55
N PRO A 125 -1.33 12.20 0.91
CA PRO A 125 -0.86 11.90 -0.45
C PRO A 125 -1.16 13.04 -1.45
N MET A 126 -2.14 13.88 -1.16
CA MET A 126 -2.47 15.08 -1.93
C MET A 126 -1.48 16.23 -1.76
N GLU A 127 -0.75 16.30 -0.64
CA GLU A 127 0.36 17.26 -0.49
C GLU A 127 1.49 17.00 -1.49
N LEU A 128 1.71 15.75 -1.91
CA LEU A 128 2.66 15.44 -2.99
C LEU A 128 2.23 16.08 -4.33
N LEU A 129 0.93 16.34 -4.52
CA LEU A 129 0.43 17.06 -5.70
C LEU A 129 0.49 18.58 -5.55
N ASN A 130 0.72 19.11 -4.35
CA ASN A 130 0.92 20.55 -4.15
C ASN A 130 2.29 21.00 -4.72
N ASP A 131 3.26 20.09 -4.80
CA ASP A 131 4.54 20.31 -5.46
C ASP A 131 4.68 19.47 -6.74
N LEU A 132 4.16 20.00 -7.84
CA LEU A 132 4.35 19.44 -9.18
C LEU A 132 5.69 19.86 -9.83
N SER A 133 6.66 20.38 -9.07
CA SER A 133 7.96 20.77 -9.62
C SER A 133 8.67 19.59 -10.31
N PHE A 134 8.39 18.36 -9.87
CA PHE A 134 8.90 17.15 -10.52
C PHE A 134 8.41 16.99 -11.97
N LEU A 135 7.21 17.47 -12.32
CA LEU A 135 6.70 17.46 -13.70
C LEU A 135 7.41 18.49 -14.60
N LYS A 136 8.09 19.48 -14.02
CA LYS A 136 8.90 20.45 -14.78
C LYS A 136 10.23 19.86 -15.25
N HIS A 137 10.58 18.65 -14.83
CA HIS A 137 11.79 18.00 -15.28
C HIS A 137 11.63 17.58 -16.75
N ILE A 138 12.11 18.43 -17.66
CA ILE A 138 12.13 18.12 -19.09
C ILE A 138 13.18 17.03 -19.30
N VAL A 139 12.71 15.82 -19.57
CA VAL A 139 13.59 14.73 -19.98
C VAL A 139 13.97 14.96 -21.44
N ILE A 140 15.27 15.11 -21.70
CA ILE A 140 15.79 15.29 -23.05
C ILE A 140 15.83 13.91 -23.72
N PRO A 141 15.12 13.70 -24.84
CA PRO A 141 15.19 12.46 -25.58
C PRO A 141 16.63 12.19 -26.00
N ASP A 142 17.09 10.98 -25.75
CA ASP A 142 18.43 10.54 -26.06
C ASP A 142 18.38 9.17 -26.73
N ASN A 143 18.52 9.19 -28.05
CA ASN A 143 18.57 7.99 -28.87
C ASN A 143 20.00 7.56 -29.20
N GLN A 144 21.02 8.22 -28.63
CA GLN A 144 22.42 8.02 -28.99
C GLN A 144 23.27 7.49 -27.82
N SER A 145 22.82 7.68 -26.58
CA SER A 145 23.53 7.17 -25.41
C SER A 145 23.54 5.64 -25.36
N LYS A 146 24.73 5.10 -25.09
CA LYS A 146 24.89 3.69 -24.72
C LYS A 146 24.32 3.50 -23.31
N HIS A 147 23.36 2.59 -23.17
CA HIS A 147 22.79 2.26 -21.88
C HIS A 147 23.76 1.38 -21.09
N PHE A 148 24.05 1.75 -19.84
CA PHE A 148 24.84 0.93 -18.93
C PHE A 148 23.97 -0.19 -18.36
N ILE A 149 24.43 -1.42 -18.56
CA ILE A 149 23.81 -2.63 -18.03
C ILE A 149 24.85 -3.30 -17.13
N ASN A 150 24.49 -3.60 -15.89
CA ASN A 150 25.37 -4.27 -14.94
C ASN A 150 25.54 -5.77 -15.26
N SER A 151 26.38 -6.45 -14.49
CA SER A 151 26.68 -7.87 -14.66
C SER A 151 25.44 -8.78 -14.52
N ASP A 152 24.43 -8.33 -13.79
CA ASP A 152 23.14 -9.01 -13.63
C ASP A 152 22.11 -8.67 -14.73
N GLY A 153 22.45 -7.81 -15.69
CA GLY A 153 21.53 -7.46 -16.76
C GLY A 153 20.54 -6.35 -16.41
N PHE A 154 20.69 -5.67 -15.27
CA PHE A 154 19.88 -4.53 -14.88
C PHE A 154 20.45 -3.23 -15.42
N ARG A 155 19.58 -2.27 -15.75
CA ARG A 155 20.00 -0.92 -16.19
C ARG A 155 20.29 -0.03 -14.98
N SER A 156 21.25 -0.43 -14.18
CA SER A 156 21.58 0.17 -12.88
C SER A 156 23.06 -0.06 -12.56
N PRO A 157 23.63 0.59 -11.53
CA PRO A 157 24.92 0.20 -10.99
C PRO A 157 24.97 -1.27 -10.56
N GLU A 158 26.17 -1.80 -10.31
CA GLU A 158 26.33 -3.13 -9.73
C GLU A 158 25.67 -3.20 -8.35
N ILE A 159 24.98 -4.31 -8.08
CA ILE A 159 24.35 -4.59 -6.79
C ILE A 159 24.87 -5.93 -6.27
N SER A 160 24.86 -6.11 -4.95
CA SER A 160 25.17 -7.42 -4.37
C SER A 160 23.90 -8.25 -4.21
N GLU A 161 23.93 -9.49 -4.68
CA GLU A 161 22.88 -10.50 -4.42
C GLU A 161 22.63 -10.64 -2.91
N ASN A 162 23.71 -10.74 -2.12
CA ASN A 162 23.62 -10.65 -0.67
C ASN A 162 23.31 -9.21 -0.25
N LYS A 163 22.04 -8.95 0.08
CA LYS A 163 21.59 -7.62 0.51
C LYS A 163 22.39 -7.13 1.73
N PRO A 164 23.11 -5.99 1.63
CA PRO A 164 23.83 -5.45 2.77
C PRO A 164 22.91 -5.13 3.96
N SER A 165 23.44 -5.19 5.16
CA SER A 165 22.73 -4.75 6.37
C SER A 165 22.40 -3.25 6.27
N ASN A 166 21.21 -2.84 6.74
CA ASN A 166 20.73 -1.45 6.64
C ASN A 166 20.48 -0.97 5.19
N THR A 167 20.19 -1.88 4.28
CA THR A 167 19.74 -1.57 2.91
C THR A 167 18.26 -1.93 2.72
N PHE A 168 17.50 -1.01 2.15
CA PHE A 168 16.16 -1.24 1.62
C PHE A 168 16.25 -1.34 0.10
N ARG A 169 15.73 -2.42 -0.48
CA ARG A 169 15.90 -2.75 -1.89
C ARG A 169 14.58 -2.71 -2.63
N VAL A 170 14.52 -1.82 -3.62
CA VAL A 170 13.35 -1.61 -4.49
C VAL A 170 13.71 -2.03 -5.90
N PHE A 171 13.00 -3.01 -6.46
CA PHE A 171 13.05 -3.27 -7.89
C PHE A 171 11.87 -2.62 -8.58
N ILE A 172 12.13 -1.98 -9.73
CA ILE A 172 11.08 -1.53 -10.63
C ILE A 172 11.13 -2.40 -11.88
N VAL A 173 10.03 -3.10 -12.13
CA VAL A 173 9.86 -4.10 -13.19
C VAL A 173 8.89 -3.56 -14.23
N GLY A 174 9.16 -3.85 -15.50
CA GLY A 174 8.22 -3.57 -16.58
C GLY A 174 8.88 -3.47 -17.95
N GLY A 175 8.13 -2.97 -18.92
CA GLY A 175 8.54 -2.83 -20.31
C GLY A 175 9.50 -1.69 -20.66
N SER A 176 9.37 -1.21 -21.91
CA SER A 176 10.19 -0.14 -22.48
C SER A 176 10.12 1.17 -21.69
N THR A 177 9.00 1.44 -21.01
CA THR A 177 8.81 2.61 -20.16
C THR A 177 9.70 2.57 -18.92
N THR A 178 9.73 1.44 -18.20
CA THR A 178 10.62 1.24 -17.04
C THR A 178 12.08 1.19 -17.48
N TYR A 179 12.37 0.48 -18.57
CA TYR A 179 13.70 0.44 -19.16
C TYR A 179 14.21 1.85 -19.49
N GLY A 180 13.32 2.80 -19.82
CA GLY A 180 13.68 4.15 -20.23
C GLY A 180 14.12 4.21 -21.69
N ALA A 181 13.34 3.61 -22.60
CA ALA A 181 13.59 3.71 -24.03
C ALA A 181 13.56 5.18 -24.49
N GLY A 182 14.64 5.65 -25.11
CA GLY A 182 14.77 7.02 -25.61
C GLY A 182 15.24 8.04 -24.57
N VAL A 183 15.78 7.60 -23.43
CA VAL A 183 16.42 8.46 -22.42
C VAL A 183 17.74 7.86 -21.95
N ASN A 184 18.67 8.69 -21.49
CA ASN A 184 19.91 8.22 -20.87
C ASN A 184 19.68 7.65 -19.47
N ASP A 185 20.70 7.00 -18.90
CA ASP A 185 20.60 6.28 -17.63
C ASP A 185 20.19 7.17 -16.45
N ALA A 186 20.61 8.44 -16.45
CA ALA A 186 20.26 9.39 -15.38
C ALA A 186 18.78 9.81 -15.40
N ASN A 187 18.11 9.62 -16.54
CA ASN A 187 16.75 10.10 -16.78
C ASN A 187 15.69 8.99 -16.81
N THR A 188 16.07 7.74 -16.52
CA THR A 188 15.07 6.67 -16.35
C THR A 188 14.22 6.93 -15.10
N ILE A 189 12.97 6.46 -15.09
CA ILE A 189 12.08 6.60 -13.93
C ILE A 189 12.74 6.07 -12.64
N PRO A 190 13.38 4.88 -12.64
CA PRO A 190 14.10 4.38 -11.47
C PRO A 190 15.24 5.30 -11.01
N SER A 191 16.03 5.86 -11.93
CA SER A 191 17.12 6.77 -11.58
C SER A 191 16.62 8.10 -11.00
N LEU A 192 15.53 8.64 -11.54
CA LEU A 192 14.89 9.84 -11.01
C LEU A 192 14.30 9.59 -9.62
N LEU A 193 13.72 8.41 -9.39
CA LEU A 193 13.25 8.01 -8.07
C LEU A 193 14.41 7.87 -7.07
N GLN A 194 15.50 7.19 -7.45
CA GLN A 194 16.72 7.09 -6.63
C GLN A 194 17.19 8.48 -6.19
N LYS A 195 17.34 9.41 -7.15
CA LYS A 195 17.78 10.78 -6.86
C LYS A 195 16.88 11.50 -5.86
N LYS A 196 15.56 11.35 -5.99
CA LYS A 196 14.59 11.94 -5.04
C LYS A 196 14.68 11.33 -3.65
N ILE A 197 14.96 10.04 -3.56
CA ILE A 197 15.15 9.36 -2.29
C ILE A 197 16.46 9.80 -1.63
N ASP A 198 17.53 9.94 -2.40
CA ASP A 198 18.83 10.44 -1.92
C ASP A 198 18.70 11.86 -1.32
N GLU A 199 17.89 12.73 -1.93
CA GLU A 199 17.62 14.09 -1.42
C GLU A 199 16.98 14.11 -0.01
N LYS A 200 16.36 13.01 0.43
CA LYS A 200 15.75 12.89 1.76
C LYS A 200 16.75 12.53 2.86
N ASN A 201 17.96 12.11 2.53
CA ASN A 201 19.02 11.75 3.48
C ASN A 201 18.56 10.76 4.57
N TYR A 202 17.89 9.67 4.16
CA TYR A 202 17.52 8.60 5.09
C TYR A 202 18.77 7.95 5.70
N ALA A 203 18.66 7.52 6.97
CA ALA A 203 19.73 6.78 7.65
C ALA A 203 19.93 5.36 7.07
N GLN A 204 18.89 4.82 6.43
CA GLN A 204 18.93 3.56 5.70
C GLN A 204 19.39 3.82 4.27
N THR A 205 20.26 2.96 3.74
CA THR A 205 20.59 2.98 2.30
C THR A 205 19.39 2.46 1.53
N ILE A 206 18.91 3.21 0.55
CA ILE A 206 17.82 2.76 -0.32
C ILE A 206 18.37 2.60 -1.73
N GLU A 207 18.26 1.39 -2.27
CA GLU A 207 18.67 1.05 -3.64
C GLU A 207 17.42 0.88 -4.51
N VAL A 208 17.32 1.65 -5.58
CA VAL A 208 16.27 1.54 -6.60
C VAL A 208 16.89 0.96 -7.88
N ILE A 209 16.45 -0.24 -8.25
CA ILE A 209 17.00 -1.00 -9.36
C ILE A 209 16.03 -0.99 -10.53
N ASN A 210 16.54 -0.60 -11.69
CA ASN A 210 15.84 -0.70 -12.96
C ASN A 210 15.96 -2.12 -13.52
N ALA A 211 14.93 -2.92 -13.28
CA ALA A 211 14.76 -4.26 -13.85
C ALA A 211 13.82 -4.25 -15.06
N GLY A 212 13.67 -3.09 -15.73
CA GLY A 212 12.90 -2.99 -16.95
C GLY A 212 13.62 -3.58 -18.15
N PHE A 213 12.87 -4.09 -19.12
CA PHE A 213 13.42 -4.62 -20.36
C PHE A 213 12.54 -4.24 -21.56
N GLN A 214 13.17 -3.94 -22.70
CA GLN A 214 12.43 -3.51 -23.89
C GLN A 214 11.47 -4.60 -24.37
N GLY A 215 10.21 -4.22 -24.58
CA GLY A 215 9.18 -5.13 -25.10
C GLY A 215 8.75 -6.22 -24.11
N ALA A 216 9.01 -6.03 -22.80
CA ALA A 216 8.47 -6.89 -21.76
C ALA A 216 6.96 -7.02 -21.87
N ARG A 217 6.47 -8.21 -21.52
CA ARG A 217 5.06 -8.41 -21.17
C ARG A 217 5.03 -9.02 -19.77
N SER A 218 3.85 -9.00 -19.18
CA SER A 218 3.64 -9.47 -17.81
C SER A 218 4.09 -10.91 -17.56
N ILE A 219 4.10 -11.77 -18.59
CA ILE A 219 4.61 -13.14 -18.45
C ILE A 219 6.13 -13.20 -18.26
N GLU A 220 6.87 -12.37 -18.99
CA GLU A 220 8.33 -12.26 -18.82
C GLU A 220 8.69 -11.60 -17.49
N GLU A 221 7.91 -10.60 -17.06
CA GLU A 221 8.12 -9.89 -15.79
C GLU A 221 7.91 -10.82 -14.59
N VAL A 222 6.82 -11.59 -14.58
CA VAL A 222 6.55 -12.60 -13.54
C VAL A 222 7.67 -13.62 -13.48
N LYS A 223 8.20 -14.02 -14.64
CA LYS A 223 9.34 -14.94 -14.71
C LYS A 223 10.60 -14.31 -14.12
N LEU A 224 10.92 -13.07 -14.49
CA LEU A 224 12.07 -12.33 -13.95
C LEU A 224 11.98 -12.21 -12.42
N VAL A 225 10.81 -11.87 -11.89
CA VAL A 225 10.58 -11.78 -10.45
C VAL A 225 10.87 -13.13 -9.79
N LYS A 226 10.20 -14.19 -10.23
CA LYS A 226 10.25 -15.52 -9.58
C LYS A 226 11.61 -16.20 -9.70
N GLU A 227 12.26 -16.07 -10.84
CA GLU A 227 13.48 -16.84 -11.15
C GLU A 227 14.76 -16.05 -10.89
N LYS A 228 14.67 -14.75 -10.55
CA LYS A 228 15.85 -13.92 -10.33
C LYS A 228 15.69 -12.89 -9.23
N LEU A 229 14.68 -12.02 -9.28
CA LEU A 229 14.67 -10.87 -8.36
C LEU A 229 14.53 -11.27 -6.90
N LEU A 230 13.82 -12.36 -6.61
CA LEU A 230 13.67 -12.87 -5.25
C LEU A 230 15.01 -13.29 -4.62
N ASP A 231 16.00 -13.71 -5.41
CA ASP A 231 17.34 -14.08 -4.90
C ASP A 231 18.10 -12.87 -4.35
N PHE A 232 17.75 -11.65 -4.79
CA PHE A 232 18.33 -10.40 -4.30
C PHE A 232 17.67 -9.86 -3.02
N ALA A 233 16.76 -10.64 -2.39
CA ALA A 233 16.04 -10.27 -1.18
C ALA A 233 15.37 -8.87 -1.24
N PRO A 234 14.48 -8.62 -2.22
CA PRO A 234 13.83 -7.33 -2.39
C PRO A 234 12.90 -7.02 -1.21
N ASP A 235 12.78 -5.74 -0.84
CA ASP A 235 11.80 -5.26 0.13
C ASP A 235 10.52 -4.79 -0.57
N ILE A 236 10.66 -4.20 -1.76
CA ILE A 236 9.54 -3.79 -2.62
C ILE A 236 9.83 -4.17 -4.07
N ILE A 237 8.80 -4.66 -4.77
CA ILE A 237 8.77 -4.77 -6.22
C ILE A 237 7.63 -3.87 -6.71
N ILE A 238 7.97 -2.89 -7.53
CA ILE A 238 7.03 -2.00 -8.20
C ILE A 238 6.89 -2.49 -9.64
N VAL A 239 5.68 -2.86 -10.03
CA VAL A 239 5.37 -3.17 -11.44
C VAL A 239 4.87 -1.90 -12.09
N TYR A 240 5.61 -1.41 -13.08
CA TYR A 240 5.28 -0.20 -13.82
C TYR A 240 5.30 -0.50 -15.33
N ASP A 241 4.11 -0.74 -15.85
CA ASP A 241 3.92 -1.05 -17.26
C ASP A 241 3.24 0.06 -18.03
N GLY A 242 3.61 0.12 -19.31
CA GLY A 242 2.88 0.88 -20.33
C GLY A 242 1.77 0.04 -20.95
N TYR A 243 1.21 0.56 -22.04
CA TYR A 243 0.19 -0.11 -22.85
C TYR A 243 0.77 -1.26 -23.68
#